data_AF-A0A1X1TJM5-F1
#
_entry.id   AF-A0A1X1TJM5-F1
#
_cell.length_a   1.000
_cell.length_b   1.000
_cell.length_c   1.000
_cell.angle_alpha   90.00
_cell.angle_beta   90.00
_cell.angle_gamma   90.00
#
_symmetry.space_group_name_H-M   'P 1'
#
loop_
_entity.id
_entity.type
_entity.pdbx_description
1 polymer ?
#
loop_
_entity_poly.entity_id
_entity_poly.type
_entity_poly.pdbx_seq_one_letter_code
_entity_poly.pdbx_strand_id
1 'polypeptide(L)'
;MANEALDIAVTEFVAAVEERNRLSKALKRERQSVAKPLTRDSDAVKQYIAVLIAVYEKVRTELEASYANIASSGAAVIELTDNPNIVNPTQALMDDAVAERVESNKMQTRLQRLEGTGAGRLVLFLSLLPTLLRALPREQQIQKNLTDLTSYYLLEMMDDDTGGGNDGN
;
A
#
# COMPACT_ATOMS: atom_id res chain seq x y z
N MET A 1 30.00 -1.69 11.40
CA MET A 1 28.89 -1.36 12.33
C MET A 1 27.78 -0.51 11.69
N ALA A 2 28.06 0.38 10.72
CA ALA A 2 27.00 1.11 9.99
C ALA A 2 26.12 0.21 9.09
N ASN A 3 26.67 -0.89 8.55
CA ASN A 3 25.98 -1.76 7.61
C ASN A 3 24.89 -2.65 8.29
N GLU A 4 25.12 -3.17 9.51
CA GLU A 4 24.14 -4.03 10.21
C GLU A 4 22.87 -3.29 10.65
N ALA A 5 22.99 -2.05 11.13
CA ALA A 5 21.83 -1.23 11.51
C ALA A 5 21.00 -0.84 10.27
N LEU A 6 21.67 -0.52 9.15
CA LEU A 6 21.01 -0.24 7.89
C LEU A 6 20.31 -1.47 7.34
N ASP A 7 20.92 -2.65 7.44
CA ASP A 7 20.32 -3.92 7.01
C ASP A 7 19.04 -4.27 7.75
N ILE A 8 19.04 -4.10 9.06
CA ILE A 8 17.84 -4.28 9.88
C ILE A 8 16.75 -3.28 9.45
N ALA A 9 17.09 -2.00 9.30
CA ALA A 9 16.13 -0.96 8.92
C ALA A 9 15.53 -1.19 7.53
N VAL A 10 16.36 -1.56 6.54
CA VAL A 10 15.90 -1.87 5.19
C VAL A 10 15.03 -3.14 5.18
N THR A 11 15.40 -4.17 5.93
CA THR A 11 14.61 -5.40 6.06
C THR A 11 13.23 -5.13 6.66
N GLU A 12 13.17 -4.35 7.74
CA GLU A 12 11.91 -3.94 8.37
C GLU A 12 11.04 -3.10 7.43
N PHE A 13 11.67 -2.19 6.67
CA PHE A 13 10.97 -1.37 5.68
C PHE A 13 10.38 -2.21 4.55
N VAL A 14 11.18 -3.11 3.97
CA VAL A 14 10.72 -4.04 2.92
C VAL A 14 9.58 -4.90 3.43
N ALA A 15 9.69 -5.47 4.63
CA ALA A 15 8.63 -6.28 5.24
C ALA A 15 7.33 -5.47 5.42
N ALA A 16 7.42 -4.21 5.84
CA ALA A 16 6.26 -3.34 5.98
C ALA A 16 5.56 -3.06 4.63
N VAL A 17 6.35 -2.84 3.56
CA VAL A 17 5.83 -2.64 2.19
C VAL A 17 5.22 -3.93 1.61
N GLU A 18 5.83 -5.08 1.86
CA GLU A 18 5.29 -6.38 1.46
C GLU A 18 3.96 -6.69 2.15
N GLU A 19 3.86 -6.41 3.44
CA GLU A 19 2.63 -6.60 4.21
C GLU A 19 1.50 -5.70 3.68
N ARG A 20 1.80 -4.42 3.39
CA ARG A 20 0.87 -3.52 2.70
C ARG A 20 0.39 -4.14 1.38
N ASN A 21 1.30 -4.70 0.58
CA ASN A 21 0.96 -5.30 -0.70
C ASN A 21 0.07 -6.55 -0.54
N ARG A 22 0.33 -7.37 0.49
CA ARG A 22 -0.51 -8.51 0.85
C ARG A 22 -1.92 -8.07 1.21
N LEU A 23 -2.05 -7.05 2.07
CA LEU A 23 -3.33 -6.48 2.51
C LEU A 23 -4.11 -5.86 1.34
N SER A 24 -3.44 -5.10 0.48
CA SER A 24 -4.05 -4.50 -0.71
C SER A 24 -4.59 -5.56 -1.69
N LYS A 25 -3.85 -6.65 -1.89
CA LYS A 25 -4.31 -7.81 -2.68
C LYS A 25 -5.50 -8.52 -2.03
N ALA A 26 -5.50 -8.70 -0.71
CA ALA A 26 -6.61 -9.28 0.02
C ALA A 26 -7.88 -8.42 -0.12
N LEU A 27 -7.77 -7.11 0.12
CA LEU A 27 -8.86 -6.15 -0.08
C LEU A 27 -9.41 -6.17 -1.50
N LYS A 28 -8.54 -6.23 -2.51
CA LYS A 28 -8.95 -6.33 -3.92
C LYS A 28 -9.76 -7.61 -4.19
N ARG A 29 -9.30 -8.76 -3.68
CA ARG A 29 -10.01 -10.05 -3.83
C ARG A 29 -11.36 -10.03 -3.13
N GLU A 30 -11.41 -9.57 -1.88
CA GLU A 30 -12.66 -9.51 -1.12
C GLU A 30 -13.68 -8.59 -1.80
N ARG A 31 -13.27 -7.38 -2.25
CA ARG A 31 -14.16 -6.48 -2.99
C ARG A 31 -14.70 -7.09 -4.28
N GLN A 32 -13.89 -7.85 -5.01
CA GLN A 32 -14.30 -8.52 -6.25
C GLN A 32 -15.24 -9.71 -5.99
N SER A 33 -15.16 -10.32 -4.81
CA SER A 33 -16.05 -11.40 -4.40
C SER A 33 -17.45 -10.94 -4.00
N VAL A 34 -17.64 -9.65 -3.71
CA VAL A 34 -18.94 -9.09 -3.35
C VAL A 34 -19.86 -9.09 -4.58
N ALA A 35 -20.92 -9.90 -4.53
CA ALA A 35 -21.91 -9.99 -5.57
C ALA A 35 -22.59 -8.63 -5.80
N LYS A 36 -22.52 -8.13 -7.04
CA LYS A 36 -23.21 -6.89 -7.41
C LYS A 36 -24.71 -7.14 -7.46
N PRO A 37 -25.54 -6.17 -7.03
CA PRO A 37 -26.98 -6.29 -7.13
C PRO A 37 -27.38 -6.35 -8.62
N LEU A 38 -28.17 -7.37 -8.97
CA LEU A 38 -28.66 -7.59 -10.34
C LEU A 38 -29.79 -6.62 -10.70
N THR A 39 -30.49 -6.12 -9.68
CA THR A 39 -31.59 -5.16 -9.81
C THR A 39 -31.17 -3.81 -9.23
N ARG A 40 -31.85 -2.75 -9.67
CA ARG A 40 -31.70 -1.40 -9.09
C ARG A 40 -32.55 -1.22 -7.83
N ASP A 41 -32.88 -2.33 -7.17
CA ASP A 41 -33.61 -2.30 -5.92
C ASP A 41 -32.79 -1.58 -4.85
N SER A 42 -33.43 -0.63 -4.16
CA SER A 42 -32.75 0.21 -3.18
C SER A 42 -32.19 -0.61 -2.04
N ASP A 43 -32.88 -1.66 -1.60
CA ASP A 43 -32.45 -2.45 -0.46
C ASP A 43 -31.29 -3.38 -0.84
N ALA A 44 -31.34 -4.00 -2.02
CA ALA A 44 -30.20 -4.73 -2.58
C ALA A 44 -28.94 -3.84 -2.75
N VAL A 45 -29.10 -2.58 -3.17
CA VAL A 45 -27.97 -1.63 -3.30
C VAL A 45 -27.42 -1.21 -1.93
N LYS A 46 -28.27 -0.97 -0.93
CA LYS A 46 -27.83 -0.69 0.44
C LYS A 46 -27.06 -1.87 1.04
N GLN A 47 -27.56 -3.09 0.85
CA GLN A 47 -26.90 -4.30 1.32
C GLN A 47 -25.53 -4.48 0.65
N TYR A 48 -25.44 -4.22 -0.66
CA TYR A 48 -24.16 -4.22 -1.37
C TYR A 48 -23.15 -3.21 -0.81
N ILE A 49 -23.59 -1.97 -0.53
CA ILE A 49 -22.74 -0.94 0.06
C ILE A 49 -22.30 -1.32 1.48
N ALA A 50 -23.20 -1.84 2.30
CA ALA A 50 -22.90 -2.29 3.66
C ALA A 50 -21.84 -3.42 3.65
N VAL A 51 -21.96 -4.39 2.74
CA VAL A 51 -20.95 -5.45 2.58
C VAL A 51 -19.60 -4.87 2.13
N LEU A 52 -19.59 -3.89 1.23
CA LEU A 52 -18.34 -3.22 0.84
C LEU A 52 -17.71 -2.47 2.02
N ILE A 53 -18.51 -1.76 2.84
CA ILE A 53 -18.01 -1.09 4.05
C ILE A 53 -17.34 -2.11 4.99
N ALA A 54 -18.01 -3.23 5.25
CA ALA A 54 -17.47 -4.29 6.11
C ALA A 54 -16.14 -4.87 5.58
N VAL A 55 -16.02 -5.06 4.26
CA VAL A 55 -14.77 -5.51 3.62
C VAL A 55 -13.63 -4.51 3.84
N TYR A 56 -13.90 -3.21 3.70
CA TYR A 56 -12.89 -2.18 3.98
C TYR A 56 -12.52 -2.14 5.47
N GLU A 57 -13.50 -2.26 6.37
CA GLU A 57 -13.28 -2.22 7.82
C GLU A 57 -12.45 -3.40 8.33
N LYS A 58 -12.63 -4.59 7.75
CA LYS A 58 -11.90 -5.81 8.12
C LYS A 58 -10.39 -5.66 8.00
N VAL A 59 -9.92 -4.98 6.96
CA VAL A 59 -8.47 -4.79 6.70
C VAL A 59 -7.95 -3.42 7.15
N ARG A 60 -8.84 -2.50 7.54
CA ARG A 60 -8.47 -1.10 7.83
C ARG A 60 -7.41 -0.99 8.91
N THR A 61 -7.59 -1.67 10.03
CA THR A 61 -6.66 -1.59 11.17
C THR A 61 -5.28 -2.09 10.79
N GLU A 62 -5.20 -3.22 10.08
CA GLU A 62 -3.95 -3.79 9.58
C GLU A 62 -3.28 -2.89 8.54
N LEU A 63 -4.06 -2.29 7.64
CA LEU A 63 -3.55 -1.38 6.61
C LEU A 63 -3.01 -0.07 7.21
N GLU A 64 -3.72 0.51 8.19
CA GLU A 64 -3.28 1.70 8.92
C GLU A 64 -2.00 1.43 9.73
N ALA A 65 -1.91 0.26 10.39
CA ALA A 65 -0.69 -0.16 11.06
C ALA A 65 0.47 -0.33 10.07
N SER A 66 0.21 -0.96 8.92
CA SER A 66 1.22 -1.12 7.87
C SER A 66 1.72 0.23 7.33
N TYR A 67 0.86 1.22 7.11
CA TYR A 67 1.29 2.56 6.72
C TYR A 67 2.13 3.26 7.78
N ALA A 68 1.80 3.11 9.06
CA ALA A 68 2.60 3.64 10.16
C ALA A 68 3.99 2.97 10.21
N ASN A 69 4.03 1.65 10.00
CA ASN A 69 5.27 0.90 9.97
C ASN A 69 6.16 1.33 8.79
N ILE A 70 5.60 1.51 7.58
CA ILE A 70 6.33 2.04 6.41
C ILE A 70 6.93 3.41 6.72
N ALA A 71 6.15 4.30 7.35
CA ALA A 71 6.64 5.63 7.70
C ALA A 71 7.79 5.59 8.72
N SER A 72 7.65 4.78 9.77
CA SER A 72 8.65 4.67 10.82
C SER A 72 9.95 4.01 10.34
N SER A 73 9.84 2.88 9.64
CA SER A 73 11.00 2.14 9.12
C SER A 73 11.68 2.88 7.98
N GLY A 74 10.93 3.58 7.12
CA GLY A 74 11.51 4.40 6.06
C GLY A 74 12.29 5.59 6.60
N ALA A 75 11.79 6.25 7.66
CA ALA A 75 12.53 7.30 8.36
C ALA A 75 13.86 6.77 8.95
N ALA A 76 13.85 5.58 9.56
CA ALA A 76 15.05 4.96 10.09
C ALA A 76 16.10 4.66 8.99
N VAL A 77 15.68 4.19 7.81
CA VAL A 77 16.58 4.00 6.66
C VAL A 77 17.22 5.33 6.24
N ILE A 78 16.42 6.39 6.10
CA ILE A 78 16.89 7.72 5.66
C ILE A 78 17.85 8.35 6.69
N GLU A 79 17.69 8.06 7.99
CA GLU A 79 18.61 8.54 9.04
C GLU A 79 19.97 7.82 9.03
N LEU A 80 20.04 6.62 8.45
CA LEU A 80 21.22 5.75 8.48
C LEU A 80 22.09 5.85 7.23
N THR A 81 21.58 6.43 6.14
CA THR A 81 22.34 6.57 4.89
C THR A 81 21.94 7.80 4.09
N ASP A 82 22.94 8.45 3.47
CA ASP A 82 22.75 9.54 2.50
C ASP A 82 22.78 9.02 1.04
N ASN A 83 22.87 7.70 0.83
CA ASN A 83 22.97 7.14 -0.51
C ASN A 83 21.67 7.42 -1.30
N PRO A 84 21.72 8.21 -2.39
CA PRO A 84 20.52 8.59 -3.12
C PRO A 84 19.82 7.40 -3.79
N ASN A 85 20.50 6.28 -4.04
CA ASN A 85 19.90 5.07 -4.60
C ASN A 85 19.07 4.29 -3.57
N ILE A 86 19.25 4.55 -2.27
CA ILE A 86 18.47 3.97 -1.17
C ILE A 86 17.43 4.99 -0.66
N VAL A 87 17.84 6.24 -0.45
CA VAL A 87 17.01 7.32 0.07
C VAL A 87 15.85 7.65 -0.87
N ASN A 88 16.11 7.81 -2.18
CA ASN A 88 15.06 8.23 -3.12
C ASN A 88 13.94 7.19 -3.26
N PRO A 89 14.21 5.88 -3.44
CA PRO A 89 13.14 4.88 -3.49
C PRO A 89 12.39 4.74 -2.16
N THR A 90 13.09 4.84 -1.02
CA THR A 90 12.48 4.80 0.32
C THR A 90 11.49 5.93 0.51
N GLN A 91 11.89 7.17 0.19
CA GLN A 91 11.00 8.33 0.26
C GLN A 91 9.80 8.20 -0.69
N ALA A 92 10.02 7.73 -1.93
CA ALA A 92 8.94 7.53 -2.89
C ALA A 92 7.89 6.52 -2.39
N LEU A 93 8.34 5.43 -1.76
CA LEU A 93 7.46 4.42 -1.17
C LEU A 93 6.68 4.95 0.05
N MET A 94 7.30 5.78 0.88
CA MET A 94 6.61 6.49 1.98
C MET A 94 5.53 7.44 1.45
N ASP A 95 5.85 8.23 0.43
CA ASP A 95 4.90 9.17 -0.18
C ASP A 95 3.71 8.45 -0.83
N ASP A 96 3.98 7.31 -1.49
CA ASP A 96 2.95 6.46 -2.06
C ASP A 96 2.03 5.84 -0.99
N ALA A 97 2.61 5.40 0.13
CA ALA A 97 1.84 4.89 1.28
C ALA A 97 0.91 5.97 1.86
N VAL A 98 1.41 7.21 2.03
CA VAL A 98 0.60 8.35 2.50
C VAL A 98 -0.55 8.65 1.53
N ALA A 99 -0.26 8.72 0.24
CA ALA A 99 -1.26 9.01 -0.78
C ALA A 99 -2.34 7.93 -0.85
N GLU A 100 -1.97 6.66 -0.77
CA GLU A 100 -2.94 5.57 -0.75
C GLU A 100 -3.80 5.59 0.52
N ARG A 101 -3.20 5.83 1.69
CA ARG A 101 -3.94 5.99 2.95
C ARG A 101 -5.03 7.06 2.81
N VAL A 102 -4.70 8.20 2.21
CA VAL A 102 -5.66 9.28 1.94
C VAL A 102 -6.78 8.82 1.00
N GLU A 103 -6.46 8.11 -0.09
CA GLU A 103 -7.48 7.63 -1.03
C GLU A 103 -8.39 6.55 -0.41
N SER A 104 -7.81 5.64 0.39
CA SER A 104 -8.56 4.62 1.13
C SER A 104 -9.56 5.27 2.10
N ASN A 105 -9.12 6.27 2.87
CA ASN A 105 -9.98 7.02 3.78
C ASN A 105 -11.09 7.81 3.05
N LYS A 106 -10.77 8.41 1.89
CA LYS A 106 -11.78 9.04 1.02
C LYS A 106 -12.81 8.03 0.53
N MET A 107 -12.37 6.83 0.12
CA MET A 107 -13.27 5.76 -0.34
C MET A 107 -14.20 5.30 0.77
N GLN A 108 -13.68 5.04 1.97
CA GLN A 108 -14.49 4.64 3.13
C GLN A 108 -15.52 5.72 3.47
N THR A 109 -15.10 6.99 3.53
CA THR A 109 -16.00 8.12 3.78
C THR A 109 -17.11 8.22 2.72
N ARG A 110 -16.77 7.99 1.44
CA ARG A 110 -17.76 7.97 0.35
C ARG A 110 -18.77 6.83 0.54
N LEU A 111 -18.32 5.62 0.87
CA LEU A 111 -19.20 4.48 1.10
C LEU A 111 -20.15 4.71 2.29
N GLN A 112 -19.64 5.22 3.42
CA GLN A 112 -20.46 5.55 4.60
C GLN A 112 -21.50 6.63 4.29
N ARG A 113 -21.14 7.66 3.51
CA ARG A 113 -22.13 8.66 3.06
C ARG A 113 -23.21 8.05 2.18
N LEU A 114 -22.86 7.09 1.32
CA LEU A 114 -23.81 6.42 0.44
C LEU A 114 -24.82 5.58 1.20
N GLU A 115 -24.40 4.90 2.27
CA GLU A 115 -25.30 4.17 3.17
C GLU A 115 -26.45 5.06 3.70
N GLY A 116 -26.16 6.32 4.03
CA GLY A 116 -27.14 7.30 4.50
C GLY A 116 -27.95 8.02 3.42
N THR A 117 -27.80 7.68 2.13
CA THR A 117 -28.43 8.42 1.02
C THR A 117 -29.73 7.78 0.52
N GLY A 118 -30.69 8.60 0.08
CA GLY A 118 -31.97 8.12 -0.49
C GLY A 118 -31.84 7.37 -1.83
N ALA A 119 -32.83 6.52 -2.13
CA ALA A 119 -32.86 5.55 -3.24
C ALA A 119 -32.50 6.11 -4.62
N GLY A 120 -32.94 7.32 -4.97
CA GLY A 120 -32.67 7.93 -6.28
C GLY A 120 -31.19 8.23 -6.55
N ARG A 121 -30.41 8.56 -5.51
CA ARG A 121 -28.96 8.78 -5.63
C ARG A 121 -28.18 7.48 -5.67
N LEU A 122 -28.63 6.46 -4.93
CA LEU A 122 -27.99 5.13 -4.88
C LEU A 122 -27.88 4.47 -6.26
N VAL A 123 -28.92 4.60 -7.09
CA VAL A 123 -28.96 4.01 -8.45
C VAL A 123 -27.96 4.66 -9.40
N LEU A 124 -27.81 5.99 -9.37
CA LEU A 124 -26.81 6.71 -10.17
C LEU A 124 -25.39 6.33 -9.74
N PHE A 125 -25.16 6.17 -8.43
CA PHE A 125 -23.85 5.79 -7.91
C PHE A 125 -23.47 4.33 -8.20
N LEU A 126 -24.43 3.40 -8.29
CA LEU A 126 -24.16 2.01 -8.71
C LEU A 126 -23.47 1.96 -10.09
N SER A 127 -23.82 2.88 -10.99
CA SER A 127 -23.20 2.97 -12.32
C SER A 127 -21.75 3.51 -12.29
N LEU A 128 -21.39 4.28 -11.26
CA LEU A 128 -20.07 4.92 -11.09
C LEU A 128 -19.13 4.14 -10.16
N LEU A 129 -19.68 3.26 -9.32
CA LEU A 129 -18.97 2.39 -8.37
C LEU A 129 -17.82 1.58 -9.00
N PRO A 130 -17.96 0.98 -10.20
CA PRO A 130 -16.85 0.26 -10.85
C PRO A 130 -15.64 1.15 -11.14
N THR A 131 -15.86 2.42 -11.47
CA THR A 131 -14.81 3.40 -11.73
C THR A 131 -14.14 3.83 -10.43
N LEU A 132 -14.93 4.03 -9.36
CA LEU A 132 -14.43 4.37 -8.03
C LEU A 132 -13.58 3.24 -7.43
N LEU A 133 -14.02 1.98 -7.58
CA LEU A 133 -13.31 0.82 -7.03
C LEU A 133 -12.02 0.45 -7.78
N ARG A 134 -11.84 0.93 -9.02
CA ARG A 134 -10.65 0.69 -9.87
C ARG A 134 -9.42 1.50 -9.45
N ALA A 135 -9.57 2.49 -8.57
CA ALA A 135 -8.54 3.50 -8.29
C ALA A 135 -7.48 3.04 -7.27
N LEU A 136 -6.73 1.98 -7.58
CA LEU A 136 -5.37 1.81 -7.04
C LEU A 136 -4.38 1.73 -8.22
N PRO A 137 -4.12 2.85 -8.93
CA PRO A 137 -3.27 2.88 -10.11
C PRO A 137 -1.77 2.70 -9.80
N ARG A 138 -1.38 2.63 -8.51
CA ARG A 138 0.03 2.65 -8.08
C ARG A 138 0.64 1.28 -7.77
N GLU A 139 -0.12 0.19 -7.91
CA GLU A 139 0.35 -1.18 -7.62
C GLU A 139 1.64 -1.50 -8.42
N GLN A 140 1.74 -1.06 -9.68
CA GLN A 140 2.93 -1.23 -10.52
C GLN A 140 4.08 -0.29 -10.13
N GLN A 141 3.80 0.95 -9.72
CA GLN A 141 4.84 1.90 -9.30
C GLN A 141 5.49 1.45 -7.99
N ILE A 142 4.69 0.95 -7.04
CA ILE A 142 5.16 0.41 -5.77
C ILE A 142 5.96 -0.88 -5.98
N GLN A 143 5.51 -1.78 -6.86
CA GLN A 143 6.30 -2.96 -7.21
C GLN A 143 7.64 -2.57 -7.85
N LYS A 144 7.64 -1.61 -8.78
CA LYS A 144 8.87 -1.13 -9.41
C LYS A 144 9.83 -0.54 -8.36
N ASN A 145 9.36 0.40 -7.53
CA ASN A 145 10.19 1.04 -6.52
C ASN A 145 10.73 0.05 -5.48
N LEU A 146 9.94 -0.98 -5.12
CA LEU A 146 10.38 -2.06 -4.24
C LEU A 146 11.46 -2.94 -4.90
N THR A 147 11.30 -3.29 -6.18
CA THR A 147 12.30 -4.03 -6.96
C THR A 147 13.58 -3.23 -7.14
N ASP A 148 13.48 -1.94 -7.44
CA ASP A 148 14.64 -1.05 -7.58
C ASP A 148 15.39 -0.96 -6.24
N LEU A 149 14.68 -0.69 -5.12
CA LEU A 149 15.29 -0.62 -3.79
C LEU A 149 16.01 -1.92 -3.39
N THR A 150 15.34 -3.06 -3.54
CA THR A 150 15.91 -4.38 -3.20
C THR A 150 17.11 -4.73 -4.10
N SER A 151 17.05 -4.37 -5.39
CA SER A 151 18.16 -4.64 -6.32
C SER A 151 19.38 -3.77 -6.01
N TYR A 152 19.19 -2.48 -5.71
CA TYR A 152 20.30 -1.58 -5.36
C TYR A 152 20.93 -1.96 -4.02
N TYR A 153 20.12 -2.29 -3.02
CA TYR A 153 20.60 -2.71 -1.72
C TYR A 153 21.44 -3.99 -1.77
N LEU A 154 20.99 -4.99 -2.55
CA LEU A 154 21.74 -6.24 -2.75
C LEU A 154 23.05 -6.05 -3.51
N LEU A 155 23.11 -5.10 -4.45
CA LEU A 155 24.35 -4.78 -5.17
C LEU A 155 25.36 -4.09 -4.27
N GLU A 156 24.92 -3.18 -3.40
CA GLU A 156 25.79 -2.48 -2.46
C GLU A 156 26.38 -3.43 -1.39
N MET A 157 25.58 -4.40 -0.93
CA MET A 157 26.03 -5.47 -0.04
C MET A 157 27.03 -6.44 -0.72
N MET A 158 26.95 -6.63 -2.03
CA MET A 158 27.89 -7.47 -2.78
C MET A 158 29.22 -6.74 -3.06
N ASP A 159 29.19 -5.43 -3.32
CA ASP A 159 30.40 -4.63 -3.53
C ASP A 159 31.23 -4.49 -2.25
N ASP A 160 30.59 -4.42 -1.08
CA ASP A 160 31.24 -4.40 0.24
C ASP A 160 31.99 -5.72 0.57
N ASP A 161 31.52 -6.86 0.06
CA ASP A 161 32.16 -8.18 0.26
C ASP A 161 33.36 -8.42 -0.68
N THR A 162 33.56 -7.58 -1.70
CA THR A 162 34.66 -7.75 -2.67
C THR A 162 35.88 -6.87 -2.37
N GLY A 163 35.86 -6.10 -1.29
CA GLY A 163 36.91 -5.14 -0.88
C GLY A 163 38.09 -5.72 -0.08
N GLY A 164 38.31 -7.04 -0.10
CA GLY A 164 39.34 -7.73 0.71
C GLY A 164 40.34 -8.51 -0.13
N GLY A 165 40.93 -7.91 -1.16
CA GLY A 165 41.79 -8.65 -2.07
C GLY A 165 42.76 -7.77 -2.86
N ASN A 166 43.53 -6.93 -2.18
CA ASN A 166 44.78 -6.44 -2.77
C ASN A 166 45.78 -6.06 -1.69
N ASP A 167 46.71 -6.97 -1.40
CA ASP A 167 48.08 -6.61 -1.04
C ASP A 167 49.01 -7.67 -1.64
N GLY A 168 49.41 -7.40 -2.88
CA GLY A 168 50.62 -7.98 -3.42
C GLY A 168 51.84 -7.29 -2.81
N ASN A 169 52.66 -8.04 -2.10
CA ASN A 169 54.13 -8.05 -2.22
C ASN A 169 54.73 -9.27 -1.53
#